data_AF-A0A6A3A041-F1
#
_entry.id   AF-A0A6A3A041-F1
#
_cell.length_a   1.000
_cell.length_b   1.000
_cell.length_c   1.000
_cell.angle_alpha   90.00
_cell.angle_beta   90.00
_cell.angle_gamma   90.00
#
_symmetry.space_group_name_H-M   'P 1'
#
loop_
_entity.id
_entity.type
_entity.pdbx_description
1 polymer ?
#
loop_
_entity_poly.entity_id
_entity_poly.type
_entity_poly.pdbx_seq_one_letter_code
_entity_poly.pdbx_strand_id
1 'polypeptide(L)'
;MSLLDIITKASANTEPHSSLAEHPILLNADDILLKLKPEAENPIPHRLDVLSLVLEACISLEIWELLEVLIVNGLIDHSCYSNLIINISAKKRSDLLCLCVKQARNLGSVELLSILKYFLCPPKDGYASMVNVRKEWESQALLAIEKARLGKKSQLAKEAAILLMVAHDGFSDAELCLHYLLASNNVDEVILSSSLSRLVGKELMNLIRYLGKWLKKYERFPQAIPYPKASSVLGLKICDWVPKLEDVAKCLGFVVDENFSSLMLHPEFHEELKSIEGVVSSLAFEAKFCCSMTNVIEKLRGDLQS
;
A
#
# COMPACT_ATOMS: atom_id res chain seq x y z
N MET A 1 -1.77 -10.34 19.30
CA MET A 1 -0.44 -10.10 19.92
C MET A 1 0.26 -9.10 19.02
N SER A 2 0.95 -8.08 19.55
CA SER A 2 1.61 -7.08 18.68
C SER A 2 2.85 -7.70 18.03
N LEU A 3 3.16 -7.33 16.79
CA LEU A 3 4.40 -7.78 16.14
C LEU A 3 5.64 -7.26 16.89
N LEU A 4 5.54 -6.10 17.54
CA LEU A 4 6.60 -5.60 18.43
C LEU A 4 6.88 -6.58 19.59
N ASP A 5 5.85 -7.16 20.20
CA ASP A 5 6.03 -8.17 21.26
C ASP A 5 6.73 -9.42 20.71
N ILE A 6 6.36 -9.84 19.50
CA ILE A 6 6.93 -11.01 18.83
C ILE A 6 8.40 -10.77 18.49
N ILE A 7 8.73 -9.60 17.92
CA ILE A 7 10.11 -9.19 17.63
C ILE A 7 10.94 -9.13 18.93
N THR A 8 10.39 -8.55 19.99
CA THR A 8 11.07 -8.43 21.28
C THR A 8 11.38 -9.80 21.88
N LYS A 9 10.41 -10.73 21.86
CA LYS A 9 10.62 -12.12 22.29
C LYS A 9 11.61 -12.87 21.40
N ALA A 10 11.54 -12.67 20.09
CA ALA A 10 12.46 -13.29 19.13
C ALA A 10 13.91 -12.79 19.33
N SER A 11 14.09 -11.52 19.71
CA SER A 11 15.41 -10.96 20.03
C SER A 11 16.00 -11.49 21.34
N ALA A 12 15.17 -11.92 22.29
CA ALA A 12 15.63 -12.44 23.58
C ALA A 12 16.07 -13.92 23.53
N ASN A 13 15.58 -14.67 22.54
CA ASN A 13 15.87 -16.11 22.37
C ASN A 13 16.96 -16.33 21.30
N THR A 14 18.22 -16.12 21.66
CA THR A 14 19.40 -16.54 20.89
C THR A 14 19.81 -17.97 21.23
N GLU A 15 19.04 -18.96 20.78
CA GLU A 15 19.57 -20.33 20.64
C GLU A 15 19.71 -20.68 19.16
N PRO A 16 20.88 -21.20 18.73
CA PRO A 16 21.14 -21.51 17.34
C PRO A 16 20.47 -22.84 16.96
N HIS A 17 19.39 -22.78 16.17
CA HIS A 17 18.85 -23.98 15.55
C HIS A 17 19.58 -24.28 14.24
N SER A 18 20.15 -25.48 14.18
CA SER A 18 20.85 -26.06 13.05
C SER A 18 19.93 -26.30 11.85
N SER A 19 20.44 -25.96 10.68
CA SER A 19 19.88 -26.15 9.35
C SER A 19 19.59 -27.60 8.97
N LEU A 20 18.50 -27.83 8.22
CA LEU A 20 18.50 -28.77 7.10
C LEU A 20 17.51 -28.29 6.04
N ALA A 21 18.02 -28.10 4.82
CA ALA A 21 17.25 -27.84 3.62
C ALA A 21 17.12 -29.16 2.84
N GLU A 22 15.98 -29.42 2.19
CA GLU A 22 15.97 -30.10 0.89
C GLU A 22 14.64 -30.00 0.13
N HIS A 23 14.79 -29.80 -1.19
CA HIS A 23 13.85 -29.86 -2.32
C HIS A 23 13.03 -28.62 -2.71
N PRO A 24 13.26 -28.06 -3.93
CA PRO A 24 12.30 -27.18 -4.59
C PRO A 24 11.30 -28.00 -5.42
N ILE A 25 10.02 -27.63 -5.32
CA ILE A 25 8.99 -28.05 -6.28
C ILE A 25 9.11 -27.14 -7.51
N LEU A 26 9.46 -27.74 -8.65
CA LEU A 26 9.36 -27.12 -9.97
C LEU A 26 7.87 -27.06 -10.36
N LEU A 27 7.26 -25.87 -10.27
CA LEU A 27 5.99 -25.60 -10.94
C LEU A 27 6.29 -25.28 -12.41
N ASN A 28 6.05 -26.27 -13.27
CA ASN A 28 6.01 -26.08 -14.71
C ASN A 28 4.76 -25.25 -15.04
N ALA A 29 4.93 -24.03 -15.54
CA ALA A 29 3.83 -23.22 -16.05
C ALA A 29 3.72 -23.49 -17.55
N ASP A 30 2.69 -24.23 -17.97
CA ASP A 30 2.43 -24.48 -19.38
C ASP A 30 2.14 -23.15 -20.12
N ASP A 31 2.89 -22.91 -21.20
CA ASP A 31 2.92 -21.72 -22.08
C ASP A 31 1.64 -21.53 -22.94
N ILE A 32 0.46 -21.79 -22.40
CA ILE A 32 -0.80 -21.66 -23.17
C ILE A 32 -1.26 -20.20 -23.24
N LEU A 33 -1.00 -19.39 -22.20
CA LEU A 33 -1.46 -17.99 -22.14
C LEU A 33 -0.58 -17.00 -22.92
N LEU A 34 0.67 -17.38 -23.27
CA LEU A 34 1.57 -16.55 -24.09
C LEU A 34 1.27 -16.61 -25.59
N LYS A 35 0.30 -17.43 -26.03
CA LYS A 35 -0.06 -17.60 -27.45
C LYS A 35 -1.24 -16.77 -27.94
N LEU A 36 -1.88 -15.97 -27.07
CA LEU A 36 -2.97 -15.10 -27.49
C LEU A 36 -2.42 -13.73 -27.92
N LYS A 37 -2.04 -13.65 -29.21
CA LYS A 37 -1.81 -12.36 -29.89
C LYS A 37 -3.16 -11.85 -30.40
N PRO A 38 -3.59 -10.62 -30.11
CA PRO A 38 -4.81 -10.08 -30.70
C PRO A 38 -4.55 -9.78 -32.18
N GLU A 39 -5.28 -10.45 -33.07
CA GLU A 39 -5.37 -10.02 -34.47
C GLU A 39 -6.18 -8.72 -34.51
N ALA A 40 -5.56 -7.68 -35.08
CA ALA A 40 -6.20 -6.39 -35.25
C ALA A 40 -7.21 -6.46 -36.40
N GLU A 41 -8.49 -6.54 -36.06
CA GLU A 41 -9.59 -6.22 -36.99
C GLU A 41 -10.39 -5.00 -36.48
N ASN A 42 -10.74 -4.15 -37.45
CA ASN A 42 -11.34 -2.82 -37.31
C ASN A 42 -12.61 -2.76 -36.42
N PRO A 43 -12.92 -1.60 -35.81
CA PRO A 43 -13.96 -1.50 -34.80
C PRO A 43 -15.36 -1.56 -35.43
N ILE A 44 -16.15 -2.56 -35.01
CA ILE A 44 -17.60 -2.63 -35.22
C ILE A 44 -18.29 -2.15 -33.93
N PRO A 45 -19.27 -1.23 -33.96
CA PRO A 45 -19.66 -0.44 -32.77
C PRO A 45 -20.53 -1.13 -31.71
N HIS A 46 -20.74 -2.45 -31.73
CA HIS A 46 -21.74 -3.11 -30.86
C HIS A 46 -21.36 -4.48 -30.28
N ARG A 47 -20.09 -4.88 -30.24
CA ARG A 47 -19.70 -6.04 -29.42
C ARG A 47 -19.41 -5.57 -28.00
N LEU A 48 -20.25 -5.95 -27.03
CA LEU A 48 -19.76 -6.11 -25.67
C LEU A 48 -18.54 -7.03 -25.75
N ASP A 49 -17.40 -6.54 -25.24
CA ASP A 49 -16.19 -7.32 -25.14
C ASP A 49 -16.49 -8.62 -24.38
N VAL A 50 -16.03 -9.75 -24.90
CA VAL A 50 -16.19 -11.07 -24.26
C VAL A 50 -15.62 -11.03 -22.85
N LEU A 51 -14.53 -10.28 -22.64
CA LEU A 51 -13.94 -10.08 -21.33
C LEU A 51 -14.88 -9.38 -20.36
N SER A 52 -15.59 -8.33 -20.79
CA SER A 52 -16.56 -7.62 -19.95
C SER A 52 -17.70 -8.55 -19.50
N LEU A 53 -18.17 -9.43 -20.40
CA LEU A 53 -19.18 -10.44 -20.07
C LEU A 53 -18.63 -11.49 -19.10
N VAL A 54 -17.38 -11.93 -19.29
CA VAL A 54 -16.72 -12.87 -18.36
C VAL A 54 -16.57 -12.25 -16.98
N LEU A 55 -16.16 -10.97 -16.88
CA LEU A 55 -16.05 -10.25 -15.62
C LEU A 55 -17.41 -10.14 -14.92
N GLU A 56 -18.45 -9.75 -15.66
CA GLU A 56 -19.82 -9.64 -15.14
C GLU A 56 -20.35 -10.99 -14.66
N ALA A 57 -20.10 -12.07 -15.41
CA ALA A 57 -20.46 -13.43 -15.02
C ALA A 57 -19.69 -13.87 -13.76
N CYS A 58 -18.38 -13.60 -13.67
CA CYS A 58 -17.59 -13.92 -12.47
C CYS A 58 -18.16 -13.24 -11.22
N ILE A 59 -18.55 -11.97 -11.33
CA ILE A 59 -19.09 -11.23 -10.18
C ILE A 59 -20.51 -11.68 -9.83
N SER A 60 -21.34 -11.93 -10.84
CA SER A 60 -22.73 -12.36 -10.66
C SER A 60 -22.84 -13.76 -10.08
N LEU A 61 -21.98 -14.66 -10.54
CA LEU A 61 -21.90 -16.07 -10.11
C LEU A 61 -20.92 -16.28 -8.95
N GLU A 62 -20.29 -15.21 -8.46
CA GLU A 62 -19.35 -15.24 -7.34
C GLU A 62 -18.15 -16.17 -7.56
N ILE A 63 -17.64 -16.23 -8.79
CA ILE A 63 -16.44 -16.99 -9.20
C ILE A 63 -15.20 -16.11 -8.94
N TRP A 64 -14.85 -15.97 -7.67
CA TRP A 64 -13.83 -15.03 -7.21
C TRP A 64 -12.41 -15.42 -7.60
N GLU A 65 -12.12 -16.71 -7.65
CA GLU A 65 -10.80 -17.24 -7.99
C GLU A 65 -10.45 -16.89 -9.44
N LEU A 66 -11.40 -17.03 -10.36
CA LEU A 66 -11.21 -16.62 -11.75
C LEU A 66 -11.02 -15.10 -11.85
N LEU A 67 -11.82 -14.32 -11.11
CA LEU A 67 -11.70 -12.88 -11.09
C LEU A 67 -10.33 -12.41 -10.56
N GLU A 68 -9.83 -13.04 -9.50
CA GLU A 68 -8.49 -12.80 -8.97
C GLU A 68 -7.42 -13.08 -10.03
N VAL A 69 -7.50 -14.21 -10.74
CA VAL A 69 -6.56 -14.56 -11.82
C VAL A 69 -6.59 -13.50 -12.92
N LEU A 70 -7.76 -13.01 -13.32
CA LEU A 70 -7.88 -11.96 -14.34
C LEU A 70 -7.24 -10.64 -13.89
N ILE A 71 -7.45 -10.24 -12.64
CA ILE A 71 -6.85 -9.02 -12.05
C ILE A 71 -5.32 -9.16 -11.99
N VAL A 72 -4.82 -10.26 -11.41
CA VAL A 72 -3.39 -10.47 -11.19
C VAL A 72 -2.60 -10.56 -12.49
N ASN A 73 -3.19 -11.10 -13.56
CA ASN A 73 -2.57 -11.15 -14.88
C ASN A 73 -2.74 -9.85 -15.68
N GLY A 74 -3.39 -8.82 -15.12
CA GLY A 74 -3.56 -7.52 -15.78
C GLY A 74 -4.38 -7.60 -17.07
N LEU A 75 -5.28 -8.58 -17.17
CA LEU A 75 -6.09 -8.82 -18.36
C LEU A 75 -7.29 -7.87 -18.46
N ILE A 76 -7.56 -7.10 -17.41
CA ILE A 76 -8.71 -6.20 -17.31
C ILE A 76 -8.40 -4.88 -18.00
N ASP A 77 -9.19 -4.55 -19.02
CA ASP A 77 -9.11 -3.25 -19.69
C ASP A 77 -9.57 -2.11 -18.76
N HIS A 78 -8.97 -0.93 -18.92
CA HIS A 78 -9.30 0.28 -18.16
C HIS A 78 -10.79 0.60 -18.21
N SER A 79 -11.43 0.41 -19.37
CA SER A 79 -12.87 0.64 -19.56
C SER A 79 -13.75 -0.16 -18.59
N CYS A 80 -13.26 -1.31 -18.11
CA CYS A 80 -13.98 -2.21 -17.21
C CYS A 80 -13.83 -1.84 -15.74
N TYR A 81 -12.79 -1.09 -15.35
CA TYR A 81 -12.46 -0.84 -13.94
C TYR A 81 -13.57 -0.11 -13.19
N SER A 82 -14.25 0.85 -13.80
CA SER A 82 -15.34 1.57 -13.14
C SER A 82 -16.44 0.63 -12.66
N ASN A 83 -16.94 -0.21 -13.57
CA ASN A 83 -17.97 -1.20 -13.26
C ASN A 83 -17.45 -2.28 -12.31
N LEU A 84 -16.21 -2.72 -12.50
CA LEU A 84 -15.57 -3.71 -11.64
C LEU A 84 -15.47 -3.23 -10.20
N ILE A 85 -14.96 -2.02 -9.96
CA ILE A 85 -14.79 -1.44 -8.62
C ILE A 85 -16.15 -1.26 -7.94
N ILE A 86 -17.16 -0.76 -8.65
CA ILE A 86 -18.52 -0.62 -8.12
C ILE A 86 -19.07 -1.97 -7.65
N ASN A 87 -18.97 -3.00 -8.50
CA ASN A 87 -19.55 -4.31 -8.20
C ASN A 87 -18.77 -5.08 -7.11
N ILE A 88 -17.43 -5.04 -7.12
CA ILE A 88 -16.60 -5.63 -6.06
C ILE A 88 -16.89 -4.94 -4.72
N SER A 89 -17.03 -3.61 -4.71
CA SER A 89 -17.38 -2.85 -3.51
C SER A 89 -18.77 -3.22 -2.98
N ALA A 90 -19.75 -3.36 -3.88
CA ALA A 90 -21.11 -3.80 -3.52
C ALA A 90 -21.13 -5.22 -2.91
N LYS A 91 -20.28 -6.11 -3.44
CA LYS A 91 -20.07 -7.48 -2.94
C LYS A 91 -19.12 -7.54 -1.75
N LYS A 92 -18.61 -6.39 -1.26
CA LYS A 92 -17.76 -6.26 -0.08
C LYS A 92 -16.46 -7.06 -0.16
N ARG A 93 -15.92 -7.25 -1.37
CA ARG A 93 -14.68 -8.00 -1.62
C ARG A 93 -13.45 -7.09 -1.56
N SER A 94 -13.14 -6.63 -0.35
CA SER A 94 -12.01 -5.70 -0.08
C SER A 94 -10.64 -6.26 -0.49
N ASP A 95 -10.48 -7.58 -0.43
CA ASP A 95 -9.30 -8.31 -0.89
C ASP A 95 -9.08 -8.12 -2.41
N LEU A 96 -10.15 -8.27 -3.20
CA LEU A 96 -10.10 -8.04 -4.65
C LEU A 96 -9.92 -6.57 -5.00
N LEU A 97 -10.49 -5.63 -4.22
CA LEU A 97 -10.19 -4.20 -4.37
C LEU A 97 -8.70 -3.90 -4.18
N CYS A 98 -8.06 -4.52 -3.18
CA CYS A 98 -6.61 -4.38 -2.98
C CYS A 98 -5.84 -4.92 -4.19
N LEU A 99 -6.26 -6.04 -4.79
CA LEU A 99 -5.65 -6.55 -6.02
C LEU A 99 -5.82 -5.57 -7.18
N CYS A 100 -6.99 -4.95 -7.35
CA CYS A 100 -7.21 -3.91 -8.35
C CYS A 100 -6.24 -2.75 -8.16
N VAL A 101 -6.06 -2.25 -6.93
CA VAL A 101 -5.09 -1.17 -6.64
C VAL A 101 -3.66 -1.59 -6.97
N LYS A 102 -3.30 -2.84 -6.69
CA LYS A 102 -1.94 -3.36 -6.94
C LYS A 102 -1.63 -3.55 -8.42
N GLN A 103 -2.63 -3.84 -9.24
CA GLN A 103 -2.45 -4.25 -10.64
C GLN A 103 -2.90 -3.20 -11.67
N ALA A 104 -3.79 -2.28 -11.28
CA ALA A 104 -4.25 -1.23 -12.17
C ALA A 104 -3.07 -0.36 -12.61
N ARG A 105 -2.89 -0.25 -13.93
CA ARG A 105 -1.84 0.61 -14.51
C ARG A 105 -2.16 2.09 -14.36
N ASN A 106 -3.45 2.44 -14.46
CA ASN A 106 -3.99 3.76 -14.21
C ASN A 106 -5.40 3.60 -13.63
N LEU A 107 -5.66 4.18 -12.46
CA LEU A 107 -7.01 4.34 -11.93
C LEU A 107 -7.49 5.75 -12.27
N GLY A 108 -8.69 5.89 -12.82
CA GLY A 108 -9.32 7.20 -12.98
C GLY A 108 -9.76 7.80 -11.64
N SER A 109 -10.15 9.08 -11.65
CA SER A 109 -10.55 9.79 -10.42
C SER A 109 -11.83 9.25 -9.79
N VAL A 110 -12.73 8.67 -10.60
CA VAL A 110 -13.97 8.07 -10.10
C VAL A 110 -13.69 6.74 -9.41
N GLU A 111 -12.84 5.91 -10.02
CA GLU A 111 -12.41 4.63 -9.45
C GLU A 111 -11.63 4.87 -8.15
N LEU A 112 -10.66 5.79 -8.18
CA LEU A 112 -9.83 6.11 -7.03
C LEU A 112 -10.66 6.67 -5.87
N LEU A 113 -11.57 7.62 -6.15
CA LEU A 113 -12.48 8.15 -5.13
C LEU A 113 -13.35 7.04 -4.52
N SER A 114 -13.86 6.13 -5.35
CA SER A 114 -14.72 5.04 -4.87
C SER A 114 -13.96 4.10 -3.92
N ILE A 115 -12.71 3.76 -4.28
CA ILE A 115 -11.82 2.93 -3.45
C ILE A 115 -11.47 3.67 -2.15
N LEU A 116 -11.10 4.95 -2.23
CA LEU A 116 -10.79 5.77 -1.06
C LEU A 116 -11.96 5.81 -0.07
N LYS A 117 -13.16 6.16 -0.54
CA LYS A 117 -14.35 6.20 0.31
C LYS A 117 -14.64 4.85 0.96
N TYR A 118 -14.50 3.77 0.19
CA TYR A 118 -14.72 2.42 0.69
C TYR A 118 -13.72 2.05 1.79
N PHE A 119 -12.42 2.33 1.64
CA PHE A 119 -11.43 2.02 2.67
C PHE A 119 -11.45 2.98 3.85
N LEU A 120 -11.80 4.25 3.65
CA LEU A 120 -11.89 5.24 4.73
C LEU A 120 -13.15 5.03 5.59
N CYS A 121 -14.24 4.59 4.99
CA CYS A 121 -15.54 4.39 5.64
C CYS A 121 -16.16 3.05 5.21
N PRO A 122 -15.54 1.90 5.53
CA PRO A 122 -16.04 0.61 5.09
C PRO A 122 -17.42 0.29 5.70
N PRO A 123 -18.29 -0.41 4.95
CA PRO A 123 -19.57 -0.86 5.47
C PRO A 123 -19.36 -1.88 6.60
N LYS A 124 -20.34 -2.02 7.51
CA LYS A 124 -20.23 -2.87 8.72
C LYS A 124 -19.78 -4.31 8.45
N ASP A 125 -20.13 -4.88 7.30
CA ASP A 125 -19.73 -6.26 6.93
C ASP A 125 -18.53 -6.29 5.96
N GLY A 126 -18.01 -5.14 5.52
CA GLY A 126 -16.85 -5.04 4.63
C GLY A 126 -15.52 -5.36 5.30
N TYR A 127 -15.50 -5.41 6.64
CA TYR A 127 -14.33 -5.75 7.44
C TYR A 127 -13.92 -7.22 7.30
N ALA A 128 -14.87 -8.15 7.04
CA ALA A 128 -14.59 -9.57 7.03
C ALA A 128 -13.51 -9.97 6.00
N SER A 129 -13.55 -9.41 4.79
CA SER A 129 -12.53 -9.65 3.77
C SER A 129 -11.24 -8.86 4.01
N MET A 130 -11.29 -7.74 4.76
CA MET A 130 -10.09 -6.97 5.12
C MET A 130 -9.21 -7.73 6.13
N VAL A 131 -9.80 -8.63 6.91
CA VAL A 131 -9.03 -9.54 7.78
C VAL A 131 -8.04 -10.39 6.97
N ASN A 132 -8.37 -10.75 5.73
CA ASN A 132 -7.44 -11.50 4.87
C ASN A 132 -6.22 -10.66 4.50
N VAL A 133 -6.42 -9.36 4.25
CA VAL A 133 -5.31 -8.41 4.04
C VAL A 133 -4.42 -8.37 5.29
N ARG A 134 -5.00 -8.25 6.49
CA ARG A 134 -4.22 -8.31 7.74
C ARG A 134 -3.40 -9.59 7.85
N LYS A 135 -4.02 -10.75 7.59
CA LYS A 135 -3.34 -12.05 7.68
C LYS A 135 -2.14 -12.14 6.73
N GLU A 136 -2.25 -11.57 5.52
CA GLU A 136 -1.12 -11.51 4.59
C GLU A 136 0.01 -10.62 5.14
N TRP A 137 -0.31 -9.43 5.65
CA TRP A 137 0.68 -8.56 6.33
C TRP A 137 1.36 -9.26 7.51
N GLU A 138 0.59 -9.96 8.35
CA GLU A 138 1.09 -10.71 9.49
C GLU A 138 2.00 -11.88 9.06
N SER A 139 1.59 -12.65 8.05
CA SER A 139 2.37 -13.75 7.48
C SER A 139 3.74 -13.29 6.98
N GLN A 140 3.77 -12.18 6.22
CA GLN A 140 5.01 -11.61 5.70
C GLN A 140 5.91 -11.07 6.81
N ALA A 141 5.32 -10.46 7.86
CA ALA A 141 6.06 -10.00 9.01
C ALA A 141 6.70 -11.16 9.80
N LEU A 142 5.95 -12.25 10.02
CA LEU A 142 6.47 -13.45 10.66
C LEU A 142 7.61 -14.08 9.87
N LEU A 143 7.46 -14.17 8.54
CA LEU A 143 8.51 -14.66 7.64
C LEU A 143 9.79 -13.79 7.72
N ALA A 144 9.65 -12.47 7.86
CA ALA A 144 10.78 -11.57 8.06
C ALA A 144 11.49 -11.83 9.40
N ILE A 145 10.72 -12.06 10.47
CA ILE A 145 11.24 -12.38 11.81
C ILE A 145 12.00 -13.71 11.79
N GLU A 146 11.45 -14.75 11.15
CA GLU A 146 12.14 -16.04 11.01
C GLU A 146 13.46 -15.88 10.25
N LYS A 147 13.46 -15.14 9.14
CA LYS A 147 14.67 -14.85 8.36
C LYS A 147 15.70 -14.06 9.15
N ALA A 148 15.27 -13.17 10.05
CA ALA A 148 16.16 -12.42 10.94
C ALA A 148 16.88 -13.32 11.95
N ARG A 149 16.25 -14.42 12.38
CA ARG A 149 16.79 -15.41 13.33
C ARG A 149 17.76 -16.40 12.70
N LEU A 150 17.55 -16.76 11.41
CA LEU A 150 18.17 -17.94 10.79
C LEU A 150 19.50 -17.72 10.03
N GLY A 151 20.03 -16.50 9.80
CA GLY A 151 21.33 -16.43 9.07
C GLY A 151 21.93 -15.08 8.67
N LYS A 152 23.03 -15.17 7.89
CA LYS A 152 23.99 -14.10 7.49
C LYS A 152 23.41 -12.82 6.84
N LYS A 153 22.14 -12.82 6.38
CA LYS A 153 21.39 -11.62 5.94
C LYS A 153 20.58 -10.97 7.08
N SER A 154 20.93 -11.28 8.33
CA SER A 154 20.18 -10.94 9.55
C SER A 154 19.84 -9.45 9.62
N GLN A 155 20.75 -8.57 9.21
CA GLN A 155 20.51 -7.13 9.31
C GLN A 155 19.36 -6.65 8.42
N LEU A 156 19.37 -7.03 7.14
CA LEU A 156 18.32 -6.66 6.19
C LEU A 156 16.98 -7.31 6.57
N ALA A 157 17.00 -8.54 7.10
CA ALA A 157 15.79 -9.19 7.62
C ALA A 157 15.27 -8.55 8.92
N LYS A 158 16.15 -8.07 9.80
CA LYS A 158 15.78 -7.29 11.00
C LYS A 158 15.14 -5.96 10.61
N GLU A 159 15.73 -5.24 9.67
CA GLU A 159 15.19 -3.99 9.14
C GLU A 159 13.83 -4.21 8.49
N ALA A 160 13.68 -5.26 7.67
CA ALA A 160 12.40 -5.63 7.10
C ALA A 160 11.36 -6.01 8.17
N ALA A 161 11.74 -6.76 9.20
CA ALA A 161 10.84 -7.10 10.30
C ALA A 161 10.37 -5.85 11.07
N ILE A 162 11.28 -4.89 11.33
CA ILE A 162 10.94 -3.60 11.95
C ILE A 162 10.00 -2.80 11.04
N LEU A 163 10.30 -2.70 9.74
CA LEU A 163 9.47 -2.00 8.78
C LEU A 163 8.04 -2.56 8.74
N LEU A 164 7.91 -3.89 8.67
CA LEU A 164 6.61 -4.57 8.62
C LEU A 164 5.85 -4.45 9.95
N MET A 165 6.55 -4.48 11.08
CA MET A 165 5.95 -4.20 12.39
C MET A 165 5.43 -2.76 12.49
N VAL A 166 6.21 -1.79 12.01
CA VAL A 166 5.81 -0.37 11.95
C VAL A 166 4.54 -0.22 11.12
N ALA A 167 4.51 -0.86 9.95
CA ALA A 167 3.38 -0.84 9.03
C ALA A 167 2.16 -1.59 9.55
N HIS A 168 2.31 -2.66 10.33
CA HIS A 168 1.14 -3.46 10.74
C HIS A 168 0.54 -2.99 12.07
N ASP A 169 1.36 -2.69 13.08
CA ASP A 169 0.88 -2.47 14.44
C ASP A 169 0.18 -1.11 14.59
N GLY A 170 -1.01 -1.09 15.20
CA GLY A 170 -1.78 0.15 15.45
C GLY A 170 -2.58 0.67 14.25
N PHE A 171 -2.47 0.01 13.10
CA PHE A 171 -3.36 0.22 11.96
C PHE A 171 -4.51 -0.79 11.98
N SER A 172 -5.71 -0.34 11.62
CA SER A 172 -6.90 -1.15 11.40
C SER A 172 -6.84 -1.89 10.05
N ASP A 173 -7.72 -2.86 9.85
CA ASP A 173 -7.72 -3.69 8.63
C ASP A 173 -7.96 -2.84 7.37
N ALA A 174 -8.80 -1.81 7.51
CA ALA A 174 -9.10 -0.87 6.44
C ALA A 174 -7.90 0.04 6.13
N GLU A 175 -7.14 0.45 7.14
CA GLU A 175 -5.91 1.22 6.95
C GLU A 175 -4.82 0.39 6.27
N LEU A 176 -4.72 -0.92 6.56
CA LEU A 176 -3.81 -1.81 5.81
C LEU A 176 -4.16 -1.90 4.32
N CYS A 177 -5.44 -1.71 3.95
CA CYS A 177 -5.85 -1.61 2.55
C CYS A 177 -5.41 -0.27 1.94
N LEU A 178 -5.49 0.84 2.70
CA LEU A 178 -5.01 2.16 2.27
C LEU A 178 -3.50 2.19 2.02
N HIS A 179 -2.72 1.30 2.65
CA HIS A 179 -1.27 1.20 2.39
C HIS A 179 -1.00 0.93 0.91
N TYR A 180 -1.75 0.03 0.28
CA TYR A 180 -1.59 -0.30 -1.13
C TYR A 180 -1.84 0.91 -2.03
N LEU A 181 -2.82 1.73 -1.68
CA LEU A 181 -3.18 2.90 -2.46
C LEU A 181 -2.12 4.00 -2.33
N LEU A 182 -1.66 4.27 -1.10
CA LEU A 182 -0.68 5.31 -0.85
C LEU A 182 0.73 4.93 -1.32
N ALA A 183 1.08 3.65 -1.30
CA ALA A 183 2.37 3.15 -1.81
C ALA A 183 2.36 2.86 -3.33
N SER A 184 1.20 2.99 -3.99
CA SER A 184 1.09 2.68 -5.42
C SER A 184 1.76 3.77 -6.26
N ASN A 185 2.70 3.37 -7.12
CA ASN A 185 3.31 4.28 -8.11
C ASN A 185 2.41 4.51 -9.34
N ASN A 186 1.23 3.87 -9.40
CA ASN A 186 0.33 3.90 -10.55
C ASN A 186 -0.80 4.93 -10.37
N VAL A 187 -0.75 5.73 -9.31
CA VAL A 187 -1.72 6.79 -9.04
C VAL A 187 -1.09 8.13 -9.39
N ASP A 188 -1.63 8.78 -10.41
CA ASP A 188 -1.21 10.12 -10.81
C ASP A 188 -1.57 11.17 -9.73
N GLU A 189 -0.66 12.12 -9.48
CA GLU A 189 -0.82 13.13 -8.43
C GLU A 189 -2.04 14.04 -8.67
N VAL A 190 -2.37 14.35 -9.92
CA VAL A 190 -3.55 15.16 -10.28
C VAL A 190 -4.83 14.37 -10.02
N ILE A 191 -4.84 13.09 -10.38
CA ILE A 191 -5.97 12.19 -10.10
C ILE A 191 -6.16 12.01 -8.59
N LEU A 192 -5.06 11.85 -7.84
CA LEU A 192 -5.09 11.76 -6.39
C LEU A 192 -5.67 13.04 -5.78
N SER A 193 -5.10 14.21 -6.08
CA SER A 193 -5.59 15.50 -5.59
C SER A 193 -7.08 15.71 -5.90
N SER A 194 -7.50 15.47 -7.14
CA SER A 194 -8.90 15.59 -7.56
C SER A 194 -9.85 14.63 -6.81
N SER A 195 -9.35 13.45 -6.41
CA SER A 195 -10.14 12.50 -5.63
C SER A 195 -10.20 12.94 -4.16
N LEU A 196 -9.09 13.46 -3.61
CA LEU A 196 -9.01 13.93 -2.23
C LEU A 196 -9.88 15.15 -1.96
N SER A 197 -10.03 16.07 -2.93
CA SER A 197 -10.91 17.25 -2.81
C SER A 197 -12.40 16.91 -2.68
N ARG A 198 -12.77 15.65 -2.97
CA ARG A 198 -14.16 15.14 -2.93
C ARG A 198 -14.47 14.32 -1.67
N LEU A 199 -13.51 14.20 -0.75
CA LEU A 199 -13.72 13.58 0.56
C LEU A 199 -14.33 14.57 1.54
N VAL A 200 -15.29 14.13 2.35
CA VAL A 200 -16.00 15.02 3.28
C VAL A 200 -16.18 14.39 4.67
N GLY A 201 -16.26 15.25 5.69
CA GLY A 201 -16.57 14.87 7.07
C GLY A 201 -15.73 13.70 7.58
N LYS A 202 -16.40 12.57 7.88
CA LYS A 202 -15.76 11.37 8.43
C LYS A 202 -14.72 10.74 7.49
N GLU A 203 -14.93 10.79 6.18
CA GLU A 203 -13.97 10.24 5.20
C GLU A 203 -12.64 10.98 5.31
N LEU A 204 -12.72 12.32 5.27
CA LEU A 204 -11.56 13.22 5.40
C LEU A 204 -10.88 13.07 6.77
N MET A 205 -11.66 13.02 7.86
CA MET A 205 -11.14 12.82 9.21
C MET A 205 -10.35 11.51 9.34
N ASN A 206 -10.88 10.41 8.79
CA ASN A 206 -10.23 9.11 8.84
C ASN A 206 -8.92 9.11 8.03
N LEU A 207 -8.88 9.84 6.91
CA LEU A 207 -7.65 9.99 6.13
C LEU A 207 -6.60 10.78 6.90
N ILE A 208 -6.96 11.91 7.51
CA ILE A 208 -6.05 12.73 8.31
C ILE A 208 -5.47 11.91 9.46
N ARG A 209 -6.31 11.14 10.18
CA ARG A 209 -5.86 10.24 11.24
C ARG A 209 -4.89 9.18 10.75
N TYR A 210 -5.20 8.55 9.61
CA TYR A 210 -4.35 7.55 9.00
C TYR A 210 -2.97 8.12 8.62
N LEU A 211 -2.92 9.29 7.97
CA LEU A 211 -1.68 9.98 7.63
C LEU A 211 -0.92 10.41 8.89
N GLY A 212 -1.62 10.92 9.91
CA GLY A 212 -1.05 11.28 11.20
C GLY A 212 -0.42 10.10 11.93
N LYS A 213 -1.01 8.90 11.85
CA LYS A 213 -0.38 7.67 12.36
C LYS A 213 0.94 7.38 11.67
N TRP A 214 0.99 7.47 10.34
CA TRP A 214 2.24 7.28 9.59
C TRP A 214 3.32 8.27 9.98
N LEU A 215 2.99 9.56 10.10
CA LEU A 215 3.94 10.58 10.53
C LEU A 215 4.50 10.28 11.93
N LYS A 216 3.64 9.93 12.89
CA LYS A 216 4.04 9.52 14.25
C LYS A 216 4.95 8.28 14.24
N LYS A 217 4.69 7.34 13.33
CA LYS A 217 5.52 6.14 13.15
C LYS A 217 6.91 6.50 12.62
N TYR A 218 6.99 7.37 11.62
CA TYR A 218 8.26 7.80 11.05
C TYR A 218 9.10 8.65 12.01
N GLU A 219 8.45 9.51 12.80
CA GLU A 219 9.13 10.23 13.89
C GLU A 219 9.69 9.27 14.95
N ARG A 220 8.91 8.25 15.34
CA ARG A 220 9.31 7.31 16.40
C ARG A 220 10.34 6.26 15.94
N PHE A 221 10.28 5.85 14.68
CA PHE A 221 11.10 4.79 14.09
C PHE A 221 11.79 5.29 12.81
N PRO A 222 12.74 6.23 12.90
CA PRO A 222 13.42 6.81 11.73
C PRO A 222 14.18 5.76 10.90
N GLN A 223 14.52 4.60 11.48
CA GLN A 223 15.15 3.47 10.81
C GLN A 223 14.20 2.62 9.95
N ALA A 224 12.88 2.78 10.10
CA ALA A 224 11.88 1.98 9.40
C ALA A 224 11.60 2.54 7.99
N ILE A 225 12.64 2.59 7.17
CA ILE A 225 12.57 3.15 5.81
C ILE A 225 12.23 2.03 4.82
N PRO A 226 11.24 2.22 3.93
CA PRO A 226 10.98 1.27 2.85
C PRO A 226 12.24 1.03 2.00
N TYR A 227 12.70 -0.21 1.95
CA TYR A 227 13.90 -0.60 1.20
C TYR A 227 13.55 -1.47 -0.01
N PRO A 228 13.69 -0.96 -1.26
CA PRO A 228 13.20 -1.62 -2.47
C PRO A 228 13.81 -3.01 -2.74
N LYS A 229 15.01 -3.29 -2.22
CA LYS A 229 15.66 -4.60 -2.44
C LYS A 229 15.23 -5.66 -1.42
N ALA A 230 14.48 -5.30 -0.36
CA ALA A 230 14.03 -6.28 0.62
C ALA A 230 13.07 -7.31 -0.02
N SER A 231 12.18 -6.85 -0.90
CA SER A 231 11.25 -7.70 -1.64
C SER A 231 11.97 -8.72 -2.54
N SER A 232 12.95 -8.29 -3.33
CA SER A 232 13.69 -9.19 -4.23
C SER A 232 14.71 -10.09 -3.51
N VAL A 233 15.36 -9.60 -2.45
CA VAL A 233 16.43 -10.33 -1.75
C VAL A 233 15.88 -11.31 -0.70
N LEU A 234 14.75 -10.96 -0.07
CA LEU A 234 14.11 -11.78 0.96
C LEU A 234 12.80 -12.41 0.49
N GLY A 235 12.27 -12.10 -0.69
CA GLY A 235 10.96 -12.57 -1.13
C GLY A 235 9.79 -11.98 -0.32
N LEU A 236 10.01 -10.86 0.36
CA LEU A 236 9.01 -10.17 1.19
C LEU A 236 8.23 -9.15 0.36
N LYS A 237 7.27 -9.63 -0.43
CA LYS A 237 6.55 -8.82 -1.43
C LYS A 237 5.83 -7.60 -0.83
N ILE A 238 5.45 -7.66 0.44
CA ILE A 238 4.68 -6.60 1.09
C ILE A 238 5.53 -5.39 1.51
N CYS A 239 6.86 -5.53 1.54
CA CYS A 239 7.76 -4.42 1.82
C CYS A 239 7.65 -3.30 0.78
N ASP A 240 7.30 -3.63 -0.47
CA ASP A 240 7.11 -2.65 -1.55
C ASP A 240 5.82 -1.82 -1.37
N TRP A 241 4.92 -2.27 -0.48
CA TRP A 241 3.62 -1.65 -0.23
C TRP A 241 3.57 -0.89 1.10
N VAL A 242 4.73 -0.62 1.69
CA VAL A 242 4.85 0.25 2.86
C VAL A 242 4.94 1.70 2.37
N PRO A 243 3.94 2.57 2.66
CA PRO A 243 3.93 3.96 2.20
C PRO A 243 5.15 4.73 2.68
N LYS A 244 5.89 5.41 1.79
CA LYS A 244 7.08 6.18 2.18
C LYS A 244 6.67 7.46 2.89
N LEU A 245 7.59 8.02 3.69
CA LEU A 245 7.39 9.32 4.32
C LEU A 245 7.07 10.42 3.29
N GLU A 246 7.73 10.38 2.12
CA GLU A 246 7.45 11.30 1.01
C GLU A 246 5.99 11.21 0.55
N ASP A 247 5.48 10.00 0.28
CA ASP A 247 4.11 9.78 -0.20
C ASP A 247 3.08 10.24 0.85
N VAL A 248 3.34 9.95 2.13
CA VAL A 248 2.51 10.40 3.27
C VAL A 248 2.49 11.91 3.37
N ALA A 249 3.66 12.57 3.30
CA ALA A 249 3.77 14.02 3.42
C ALA A 249 3.12 14.74 2.23
N LYS A 250 3.31 14.24 1.01
CA LYS A 250 2.65 14.75 -0.20
C LYS A 250 1.14 14.63 -0.11
N CYS A 251 0.63 13.45 0.27
CA CYS A 251 -0.80 13.22 0.42
C CYS A 251 -1.42 14.14 1.48
N LEU A 252 -0.73 14.36 2.61
CA LEU A 252 -1.19 15.33 3.61
C LEU A 252 -1.18 16.77 3.05
N GLY A 253 -0.18 17.14 2.26
CA GLY A 253 -0.13 18.42 1.55
C GLY A 253 -1.36 18.63 0.68
N PHE A 254 -1.68 17.66 -0.20
CA PHE A 254 -2.90 17.71 -1.03
C PHE A 254 -4.17 17.80 -0.20
N VAL A 255 -4.26 17.06 0.92
CA VAL A 255 -5.41 17.16 1.83
C VAL A 255 -5.58 18.58 2.35
N VAL A 256 -4.50 19.22 2.80
CA VAL A 256 -4.53 20.59 3.32
C VAL A 256 -4.89 21.59 2.23
N ASP A 257 -4.26 21.49 1.06
CA ASP A 257 -4.47 22.44 -0.05
C ASP A 257 -5.90 22.36 -0.60
N GLU A 258 -6.38 21.15 -0.89
CA GLU A 258 -7.68 20.94 -1.53
C GLU A 258 -8.86 21.13 -0.56
N ASN A 259 -8.66 20.92 0.74
CA ASN A 259 -9.74 20.96 1.73
C ASN A 259 -9.61 22.11 2.75
N PHE A 260 -8.73 23.09 2.50
CA PHE A 260 -8.40 24.15 3.46
C PHE A 260 -9.63 24.79 4.12
N SER A 261 -10.62 25.20 3.33
CA SER A 261 -11.85 25.83 3.83
C SER A 261 -12.60 24.92 4.80
N SER A 262 -12.74 23.62 4.48
CA SER A 262 -13.41 22.66 5.35
C SER A 262 -12.63 22.45 6.66
N LEU A 263 -11.31 22.33 6.56
CA LEU A 263 -10.44 22.13 7.73
C LEU A 263 -10.49 23.32 8.69
N MET A 264 -10.56 24.55 8.17
CA MET A 264 -10.65 25.75 8.99
C MET A 264 -12.02 25.94 9.63
N LEU A 265 -13.11 25.64 8.91
CA LEU A 265 -14.47 25.91 9.37
C LEU A 265 -15.01 24.89 10.38
N HIS A 266 -14.48 23.66 10.41
CA HIS A 266 -15.00 22.58 11.24
C HIS A 266 -14.03 22.24 12.39
N PRO A 267 -14.38 22.56 13.65
CA PRO A 267 -13.51 22.35 14.82
C PRO A 267 -13.09 20.91 15.07
N GLU A 268 -13.86 19.94 14.57
CA GLU A 268 -13.55 18.52 14.70
C GLU A 268 -12.17 18.16 14.13
N PHE A 269 -11.69 18.87 13.10
CA PHE A 269 -10.37 18.66 12.51
C PHE A 269 -9.23 19.31 13.30
N HIS A 270 -9.52 20.33 14.10
CA HIS A 270 -8.48 21.17 14.72
C HIS A 270 -7.61 20.40 15.71
N GLU A 271 -8.22 19.56 16.54
CA GLU A 271 -7.48 18.76 17.53
C GLU A 271 -6.56 17.73 16.86
N GLU A 272 -7.02 17.08 15.81
CA GLU A 272 -6.20 16.11 15.07
C GLU A 272 -5.06 16.81 14.32
N LEU A 273 -5.35 17.92 13.63
CA LEU A 273 -4.34 18.71 12.92
C LEU A 273 -3.27 19.27 13.87
N LYS A 274 -3.67 19.74 15.06
CA LYS A 274 -2.74 20.19 16.10
C LYS A 274 -1.85 19.05 16.62
N SER A 275 -2.41 17.84 16.76
CA SER A 275 -1.59 16.67 17.09
C SER A 275 -0.57 16.33 15.99
N ILE A 276 -0.90 16.57 14.73
CA ILE A 276 -0.02 16.32 13.59
C ILE A 276 1.04 17.43 13.44
N GLU A 277 0.70 18.68 13.72
CA GLU A 277 1.59 19.84 13.64
C GLU A 277 2.91 19.63 14.38
N GLY A 278 2.85 19.11 15.61
CA GLY A 278 4.06 18.86 16.42
C GLY A 278 5.01 17.87 15.75
N VAL A 279 4.47 16.79 15.18
CA VAL A 279 5.22 15.75 14.46
C VAL A 279 5.80 16.30 13.16
N VAL A 280 5.00 17.04 12.38
CA VAL A 280 5.44 17.66 11.12
C VAL A 280 6.55 18.68 11.39
N SER A 281 6.43 19.47 12.46
CA SER A 281 7.45 20.45 12.85
C SER A 281 8.78 19.80 13.22
N SER A 282 8.73 18.69 13.96
CA SER A 282 9.90 17.87 14.31
C SER A 282 10.58 17.32 13.06
N LEU A 283 9.82 16.66 12.19
CA LEU A 283 10.33 16.09 10.92
C LEU A 283 10.88 17.17 9.97
N ALA A 284 10.21 18.33 9.88
CA ALA A 284 10.65 19.44 9.05
C ALA A 284 11.96 20.07 9.57
N PHE A 285 12.15 20.12 10.88
CA PHE A 285 13.41 20.58 11.48
C PHE A 285 14.56 19.63 11.12
N GLU A 286 14.36 18.33 11.27
CA GLU A 286 15.36 17.30 10.89
C GLU A 286 15.68 17.39 9.38
N ALA A 287 14.67 17.50 8.52
CA ALA A 287 14.86 17.63 7.08
C ALA A 287 15.71 18.87 6.70
N LYS A 288 15.50 20.01 7.36
CA LYS A 288 16.30 21.22 7.16
C LYS A 288 17.76 21.02 7.58
N PHE A 289 18.00 20.29 8.66
CA PHE A 289 19.33 19.94 9.11
C PHE A 289 20.02 19.01 8.10
N CYS A 290 19.36 17.94 7.66
CA CYS A 290 19.88 17.02 6.63
C CYS A 290 20.18 17.72 5.30
N CYS A 291 19.32 18.65 4.86
CA CYS A 291 19.54 19.45 3.66
C CYS A 291 20.81 20.30 3.80
N SER A 292 20.99 20.95 4.96
CA SER A 292 22.19 21.73 5.26
C SER A 292 23.47 20.87 5.22
N MET A 293 23.44 19.67 5.78
CA MET A 293 24.55 18.70 5.68
C MET A 293 24.83 18.28 4.24
N THR A 294 23.79 18.01 3.46
CA THR A 294 23.91 17.63 2.04
C THR A 294 24.61 18.74 1.26
N ASN A 295 24.21 20.00 1.45
CA ASN A 295 24.85 21.16 0.82
C ASN A 295 26.33 21.29 1.19
N VAL A 296 26.72 20.99 2.44
CA VAL A 296 28.13 20.98 2.85
C VAL A 296 28.91 19.86 2.14
N ILE A 297 28.36 18.65 2.10
CA ILE A 297 28.99 17.49 1.44
C ILE A 297 29.18 17.77 -0.06
N GLU A 298 28.21 18.37 -0.72
CA GLU A 298 28.30 18.74 -2.14
C GLU A 298 29.41 19.74 -2.39
N LYS A 299 29.54 20.78 -1.55
CA LYS A 299 30.65 21.74 -1.65
C LYS A 299 32.02 21.09 -1.47
N LEU A 300 32.18 20.28 -0.41
CA LEU A 300 33.43 19.57 -0.15
C LEU A 300 33.82 18.59 -1.28
N ARG A 301 32.83 18.02 -1.98
CA ARG A 301 33.06 17.15 -3.14
C ARG A 301 33.51 17.95 -4.37
N GLY A 302 32.95 19.14 -4.59
CA GLY A 302 33.36 20.05 -5.65
C GLY A 302 34.82 20.47 -5.54
N ASP A 303 35.28 20.75 -4.32
CA ASP A 303 36.65 21.17 -4.03
C ASP A 303 37.70 20.05 -4.18
N LEU A 304 37.27 18.77 -4.21
CA LEU A 304 38.16 17.60 -4.42
C LEU A 304 38.32 17.21 -5.90
N GLN A 305 37.58 17.86 -6.80
CA GLN A 305 37.64 17.63 -8.25
C GLN A 305 38.31 18.80 -9.01
N SER A 306 38.82 19.80 -8.30
CA SER A 306 39.62 20.94 -8.79
C SER A 306 41.07 20.82 -8.36
#